data_AF-A0A7S1E1W4-F1
#
_entry.id   AF-A0A7S1E1W4-F1
#
_cell.length_a   1.000
_cell.length_b   1.000
_cell.length_c   1.000
_cell.angle_alpha   90.00
_cell.angle_beta   90.00
_cell.angle_gamma   90.00
#
_symmetry.space_group_name_H-M   'P 1'
#
loop_
_entity.id
_entity.type
_entity.pdbx_description
1 polymer ?
#
loop_
_entity_poly.entity_id
_entity_poly.type
_entity_poly.pdbx_seq_one_letter_code
_entity_poly.pdbx_strand_id
1 'polypeptide(L)'
;PQWGHSDDSGSLSGNVTLTVGVRSISSLILSASRKGPLLVEEVAVTMPLPKSVKTTNIHVNMGTIYYDEAAKIAKWTLGKLDSSKKPQLQATFQIDGTR
;
A
#
# COMPACT_ATOMS: atom_id res chain seq x y z
N PRO A 1 43.74 -15.03 10.85
CA PRO A 1 42.89 -13.96 10.28
C PRO A 1 41.85 -14.57 9.32
N GLN A 2 40.61 -14.68 9.78
CA GLN A 2 39.49 -15.21 8.98
C GLN A 2 38.86 -14.03 8.22
N TRP A 3 39.08 -14.00 6.91
CA TRP A 3 38.45 -13.02 6.03
C TRP A 3 37.05 -13.54 5.70
N GLY A 4 36.03 -12.99 6.36
CA GLY A 4 34.64 -13.22 5.96
C GLY A 4 34.36 -12.50 4.65
N HIS A 5 34.14 -13.25 3.56
CA HIS A 5 33.53 -12.72 2.36
C HIS A 5 32.03 -12.60 2.63
N SER A 6 31.58 -11.38 2.94
CA SER A 6 30.16 -11.03 2.82
C SER A 6 29.91 -10.77 1.34
N ASP A 7 29.48 -11.78 0.60
CA ASP A 7 28.97 -11.58 -0.75
C ASP A 7 27.62 -10.83 -0.65
N ASP A 8 27.69 -9.50 -0.57
CA ASP A 8 26.52 -8.63 -0.74
C ASP A 8 26.16 -8.59 -2.25
N SER A 9 25.65 -9.73 -2.71
CA SER A 9 25.24 -9.95 -4.09
C SER A 9 23.92 -9.22 -4.36
N GLY A 10 24.01 -7.94 -4.75
CA GLY A 10 23.13 -7.31 -5.74
C GLY A 10 21.61 -7.29 -5.51
N SER A 11 21.12 -7.50 -4.29
CA SER A 11 19.69 -7.43 -3.99
C SER A 11 19.22 -5.98 -3.91
N LEU A 12 18.61 -5.46 -4.96
CA LEU A 12 17.95 -4.15 -4.94
C LEU A 12 16.70 -4.24 -4.07
N SER A 13 16.59 -3.41 -3.04
CA SER A 13 15.38 -3.33 -2.21
C SER A 13 14.68 -1.99 -2.39
N GLY A 14 13.35 -2.01 -2.41
CA GLY A 14 12.51 -0.83 -2.51
C GLY A 14 11.51 -0.80 -1.37
N ASN A 15 11.27 0.39 -0.81
CA ASN A 15 10.25 0.60 0.22
C ASN A 15 9.14 1.53 -0.29
N VAL A 16 7.91 1.26 0.11
CA VAL A 16 6.73 2.06 -0.24
C VAL A 16 5.89 2.26 1.01
N THR A 17 5.48 3.51 1.26
CA THR A 17 4.50 3.85 2.29
C THR A 17 3.33 4.55 1.63
N LEU A 18 2.12 4.00 1.76
CA LEU A 18 0.89 4.58 1.27
C LEU A 18 0.00 4.97 2.44
N THR A 19 -0.60 6.16 2.37
CA THR A 19 -1.64 6.59 3.31
C THR A 19 -2.87 6.98 2.53
N VAL A 20 -4.03 6.47 2.93
CA VAL A 20 -5.31 6.81 2.31
C VAL A 20 -6.06 7.74 3.25
N GLY A 21 -6.65 8.79 2.70
CA GLY A 21 -7.44 9.75 3.46
C GLY A 21 -8.63 10.25 2.65
N VAL A 22 -9.70 10.59 3.36
CA VAL A 22 -10.90 11.18 2.75
C VAL A 22 -10.81 12.70 2.90
N ARG A 23 -10.82 13.41 1.76
CA ARG A 23 -10.87 14.88 1.73
C ARG A 23 -12.14 15.34 1.02
N SER A 24 -12.86 16.28 1.63
CA SER A 24 -13.97 16.96 0.95
C SER A 24 -13.42 17.87 -0.15
N ILE A 25 -13.92 17.69 -1.38
CA ILE A 25 -13.44 18.40 -2.57
C ILE A 25 -14.13 19.76 -2.78
N SER A 26 -15.26 20.00 -2.08
CA SER A 26 -16.03 21.25 -2.17
C SER A 26 -16.66 21.64 -0.83
N SER A 27 -16.60 22.93 -0.51
CA SER A 27 -17.35 23.54 0.61
C SER A 27 -18.87 23.52 0.39
N LEU A 28 -19.34 23.49 -0.87
CA LEU A 28 -20.76 23.47 -1.24
C LEU A 28 -21.43 22.08 -1.16
N ILE A 29 -20.65 21.00 -1.09
CA ILE A 29 -21.19 19.63 -0.91
C ILE A 29 -21.66 19.41 0.55
N LEU A 30 -21.20 20.28 1.46
CA LEU A 30 -21.73 20.50 2.80
C LEU A 30 -22.96 21.44 2.74
N SER A 31 -23.92 21.15 1.86
CA SER A 31 -25.23 21.82 1.98
C SER A 31 -25.77 21.50 3.38
N ALA A 32 -26.27 22.49 4.10
CA ALA A 32 -26.90 22.35 5.42
C ALA A 32 -28.06 21.33 5.48
N SER A 33 -28.42 20.72 4.35
CA SER A 33 -29.44 19.69 4.18
C SER A 33 -28.94 18.25 4.33
N ARG A 34 -27.63 17.95 4.17
CA ARG A 34 -27.09 16.59 4.45
C ARG A 34 -26.44 16.52 5.84
N LYS A 35 -27.23 16.15 6.85
CA LYS A 35 -26.75 15.83 8.19
C LYS A 35 -26.02 14.48 8.20
N GLY A 36 -24.71 14.46 7.96
CA GLY A 36 -23.91 13.24 8.17
C GLY A 36 -22.43 13.38 7.81
N PRO A 37 -21.52 12.68 8.51
CA PRO A 37 -20.11 12.62 8.14
C PRO A 37 -19.94 11.98 6.76
N LEU A 38 -19.01 12.50 5.95
CA LEU A 38 -18.74 11.97 4.63
C LEU A 38 -18.12 10.57 4.76
N LEU A 39 -18.86 9.57 4.31
CA LEU A 39 -18.48 8.16 4.34
C LEU A 39 -18.28 7.67 2.91
N VAL A 40 -17.10 7.14 2.63
CA VAL A 40 -16.77 6.48 1.36
C VAL A 40 -16.83 4.98 1.59
N GLU A 41 -17.59 4.28 0.78
CA GLU A 41 -17.75 2.83 0.87
C GLU A 41 -16.94 2.12 -0.22
N GLU A 42 -16.71 0.82 -0.03
CA GLU A 42 -16.05 -0.07 -1.00
C GLU A 42 -14.66 0.40 -1.47
N VAL A 43 -13.89 1.01 -0.58
CA VAL A 43 -12.54 1.48 -0.90
C VAL A 43 -11.59 0.29 -1.05
N ALA A 44 -10.92 0.21 -2.19
CA ALA A 44 -9.82 -0.72 -2.45
C ALA A 44 -8.70 -0.03 -3.24
N VAL A 45 -7.46 -0.39 -2.96
CA VAL A 45 -6.26 0.07 -3.67
C VAL A 45 -5.63 -1.10 -4.40
N THR A 46 -5.33 -0.91 -5.67
CA THR A 46 -4.63 -1.90 -6.50
C THR A 46 -3.24 -1.36 -6.81
N MET A 47 -2.22 -2.12 -6.42
CA MET A 47 -0.82 -1.79 -6.61
C MET A 47 -0.17 -2.85 -7.52
N PRO A 48 0.04 -2.53 -8.80
CA PRO A 48 0.82 -3.39 -9.69
C PRO A 48 2.30 -3.32 -9.30
N LEU A 49 2.97 -4.46 -9.29
CA LEU A 49 4.39 -4.59 -8.95
C LEU A 49 5.20 -5.04 -10.16
N PRO A 50 6.49 -4.63 -10.25
CA PRO A 50 7.38 -5.11 -11.30
C PRO A 50 7.53 -6.64 -11.25
N LYS A 51 7.67 -7.26 -12.43
CA LYS A 51 7.91 -8.72 -12.54
C LYS A 51 9.19 -9.17 -11.82
N SER A 52 10.17 -8.29 -11.69
CA SER A 52 11.45 -8.53 -11.02
C SER A 52 11.33 -8.63 -9.48
N VAL A 53 10.15 -8.36 -8.90
CA VAL A 53 9.92 -8.52 -7.45
C VAL A 53 9.84 -10.00 -7.10
N LYS A 54 10.78 -10.44 -6.25
CA LYS A 54 10.82 -11.79 -5.68
C LYS A 54 10.11 -11.85 -4.34
N THR A 55 10.60 -11.08 -3.38
CA THR A 55 10.08 -11.08 -2.01
C THR A 55 9.28 -9.82 -1.77
N THR A 56 8.10 -9.97 -1.17
CA THR A 56 7.21 -8.86 -0.83
C THR A 56 6.80 -8.98 0.63
N ASN A 57 7.14 -7.98 1.42
CA ASN A 57 6.68 -7.85 2.80
C ASN A 57 5.74 -6.65 2.85
N ILE A 58 4.46 -6.87 3.09
CA ILE A 58 3.46 -5.80 3.18
C ILE A 58 2.82 -5.86 4.56
N HIS A 59 2.78 -4.71 5.23
CA HIS A 59 2.10 -4.51 6.49
C HIS A 59 1.05 -3.41 6.31
N VAL A 60 -0.16 -3.67 6.78
CA VAL A 60 -1.27 -2.71 6.77
C VAL A 60 -1.79 -2.52 8.18
N ASN A 61 -2.11 -1.29 8.57
CA ASN A 61 -2.69 -1.03 9.88
C ASN A 61 -4.23 -1.21 9.92
N MET A 62 -4.87 -1.26 8.75
CA MET A 62 -6.32 -1.33 8.60
C MET A 62 -6.67 -2.00 7.28
N GLY A 63 -7.78 -2.75 7.26
CA GLY A 63 -8.23 -3.50 6.09
C GLY A 63 -7.46 -4.80 5.88
N THR A 64 -7.61 -5.39 4.69
CA THR A 64 -6.98 -6.66 4.32
C THR A 64 -6.15 -6.49 3.06
N ILE A 65 -4.97 -7.09 3.04
CA ILE A 65 -4.08 -7.12 1.88
C ILE A 65 -4.09 -8.54 1.29
N TYR A 66 -4.23 -8.62 -0.02
CA TYR A 66 -4.04 -9.86 -0.79
C TYR A 66 -3.00 -9.60 -1.87
N TYR A 67 -2.01 -10.48 -1.97
CA TYR A 67 -1.00 -10.39 -3.01
C TYR A 67 -1.15 -11.58 -3.97
N ASP A 68 -1.40 -11.27 -5.23
CA ASP A 68 -1.37 -12.22 -6.33
C ASP A 68 0.04 -12.22 -6.93
N GLU A 69 0.80 -13.27 -6.65
CA GLU A 69 2.17 -13.40 -7.14
C GLU A 69 2.23 -13.67 -8.65
N ALA A 70 1.24 -14.36 -9.22
CA ALA A 70 1.21 -14.69 -10.64
C ALA A 70 0.91 -13.45 -11.49
N ALA A 71 -0.05 -12.63 -11.04
CA ALA A 71 -0.36 -11.34 -11.68
C ALA A 71 0.61 -10.22 -11.26
N LYS A 72 1.40 -10.42 -10.19
CA LYS A 72 2.23 -9.40 -9.53
C LYS A 72 1.40 -8.17 -9.13
N ILE A 73 0.24 -8.40 -8.53
CA ILE A 73 -0.70 -7.35 -8.09
C ILE A 73 -0.97 -7.50 -6.60
N ALA A 74 -0.74 -6.43 -5.83
CA ALA A 74 -1.20 -6.33 -4.46
C ALA A 74 -2.52 -5.56 -4.40
N LYS A 75 -3.54 -6.15 -3.79
CA LYS A 75 -4.87 -5.56 -3.58
C LYS A 75 -5.09 -5.31 -2.09
N TRP A 76 -5.27 -4.05 -1.71
CA TRP A 76 -5.55 -3.63 -0.35
C TRP A 76 -7.01 -3.19 -0.24
N THR A 77 -7.82 -3.94 0.49
CA THR A 77 -9.24 -3.67 0.67
C THR A 77 -9.47 -3.00 2.02
N LEU A 78 -10.04 -1.79 1.99
CA LEU A 78 -10.29 -0.94 3.17
C LEU A 78 -11.75 -0.95 3.61
N GLY A 79 -12.68 -1.19 2.68
CA GLY A 79 -14.11 -1.16 2.95
C GLY A 79 -14.59 0.28 3.16
N LYS A 80 -15.05 0.61 4.37
CA LYS A 80 -15.65 1.92 4.68
C LYS A 80 -14.65 2.88 5.31
N LEU A 81 -14.51 4.06 4.71
CA LEU A 81 -13.58 5.10 5.11
C LEU A 81 -14.30 6.42 5.39
N ASP A 82 -13.96 7.04 6.51
CA ASP A 82 -14.39 8.38 6.90
C ASP A 82 -13.15 9.27 7.12
N SER A 83 -13.35 10.54 7.45
CA SER A 83 -12.26 11.50 7.66
C SER A 83 -11.43 11.25 8.93
N SER A 84 -11.88 10.40 9.86
CA SER A 84 -11.16 10.08 11.09
C SER A 84 -10.16 8.93 10.90
N LYS A 85 -10.46 8.02 9.98
CA LYS A 85 -9.62 6.86 9.70
C LYS A 85 -8.40 7.26 8.86
N LYS A 86 -7.23 6.70 9.24
CA LYS A 86 -5.97 6.88 8.52
C LYS A 86 -5.33 5.52 8.20
N PRO A 87 -5.87 4.79 7.21
CA PRO A 87 -5.24 3.58 6.74
C PRO A 87 -3.86 3.86 6.18
N GLN A 88 -2.91 3.01 6.56
CA GLN A 88 -1.53 3.03 6.13
C GLN A 88 -1.10 1.63 5.71
N LEU A 89 -0.35 1.60 4.62
CA LEU A 89 0.34 0.44 4.09
C LEU A 89 1.82 0.75 4.05
N GLN A 90 2.63 -0.15 4.58
CA GLN A 90 4.08 -0.12 4.49
C GLN A 90 4.53 -1.40 3.79
N ALA A 91 5.35 -1.28 2.76
CA ALA A 91 5.81 -2.41 1.99
C ALA A 91 7.31 -2.33 1.72
N THR A 92 7.96 -3.49 1.76
CA THR A 92 9.35 -3.67 1.36
C THR A 92 9.41 -4.77 0.31
N PHE A 93 10.03 -4.47 -0.82
CA PHE A 93 10.18 -5.36 -1.96
C PHE A 93 11.65 -5.69 -2.15
N GLN A 94 11.97 -6.97 -2.33
CA GLN A 94 13.27 -7.39 -2.85
C GLN A 94 13.13 -7.64 -4.34
N ILE A 95 13.96 -6.94 -5.10
CA ILE A 95 14.01 -6.95 -6.55
C ILE A 95 15.27 -7.71 -6.94
N ASP A 96 15.14 -8.64 -7.87
CA ASP A 96 16.30 -9.25 -8.50
C ASP A 96 17.06 -8.17 -9.28
N GLY A 97 18.27 -7.85 -8.82
CA GLY A 97 19.19 -6.99 -9.52
C GLY A 97 19.74 -7.72 -10.74
N THR A 98 18.98 -7.68 -11.83
CA THR A 98 19.49 -8.13 -13.13
C THR A 98 20.50 -7.10 -13.61
N ARG A 99 21.77 -7.51 -13.62
CA ARG A 99 22.84 -6.81 -14.31
C ARG A 99 22.82 -7.16 -15.79
#